data_AF-A0A932LKA5-F1
#
_entry.id   AF-A0A932LKA5-F1
#
_cell.length_a   1.000
_cell.length_b   1.000
_cell.length_c   1.000
_cell.angle_alpha   90.00
_cell.angle_beta   90.00
_cell.angle_gamma   90.00
#
_symmetry.space_group_name_H-M   'P 1'
#
loop_
_entity.id
_entity.type
_entity.pdbx_description
1 polymer ?
#
loop_
_entity_poly.entity_id
_entity_poly.type
_entity_poly.pdbx_seq_one_letter_code
_entity_poly.pdbx_strand_id
1 'polypeptide(L)'
;DVPEGNEQIDRENRFLWRMNSRRVEGEVIRDSILHVTGHLDHSLGGPEIPLEEAETSRRRSVYFRHAHERKTAFLEIFDSADVLDCYRRSITIVPQQALALANSELPYVESRRLAETLTAQSTGKADADFVRLAFEHLLTRQSTAAELERCLEFLNRSAPPTQNQDPALHARAGVIHALMNHSDFITIR
;
A
#
# COMPACT_ATOMS: atom_id res chain seq x y z
N ASP A 1 -12.32 -8.92 -14.76
CA ASP A 1 -13.51 -8.81 -15.62
C ASP A 1 -14.72 -9.45 -14.95
N VAL A 2 -15.69 -8.61 -14.60
CA VAL A 2 -16.96 -9.01 -13.99
C VAL A 2 -17.92 -9.33 -15.13
N PRO A 3 -18.53 -10.54 -15.21
CA PRO A 3 -19.52 -10.82 -16.24
C PRO A 3 -20.73 -9.90 -16.05
N GLU A 4 -20.94 -8.93 -16.95
CA GLU A 4 -21.96 -7.87 -16.83
C GLU A 4 -23.37 -8.42 -16.58
N GLY A 5 -23.68 -9.62 -17.11
CA GLY A 5 -24.95 -10.30 -16.89
C GLY A 5 -25.18 -10.74 -15.45
N ASN A 6 -24.13 -11.18 -14.74
CA ASN A 6 -24.25 -11.65 -13.36
C ASN A 6 -24.42 -10.49 -12.38
N GLU A 7 -23.79 -9.34 -12.65
CA GLU A 7 -23.94 -8.16 -11.80
C GLU A 7 -25.35 -7.57 -11.87
N GLN A 8 -26.06 -7.68 -12.98
CA GLN A 8 -27.46 -7.22 -13.08
C GLN A 8 -28.43 -8.16 -12.35
N ILE A 9 -28.15 -9.46 -12.32
CA ILE A 9 -29.01 -10.48 -11.72
C ILE A 9 -28.77 -10.60 -10.21
N ASP A 10 -27.52 -10.53 -9.77
CA ASP A 10 -27.11 -10.74 -8.38
C ASP A 10 -26.04 -9.72 -7.95
N ARG A 11 -26.47 -8.45 -7.83
CA ARG A 11 -25.63 -7.34 -7.34
C ARG A 11 -25.01 -7.61 -5.97
N GLU A 12 -25.79 -8.24 -5.10
CA GLU A 12 -25.41 -8.55 -3.72
C GLU A 12 -24.46 -9.76 -3.63
N ASN A 13 -24.16 -10.41 -4.75
CA ASN A 13 -23.29 -11.57 -4.82
C ASN A 13 -23.73 -12.71 -3.86
N ARG A 14 -25.05 -12.91 -3.75
CA ARG A 14 -25.65 -13.96 -2.91
C ARG A 14 -25.32 -15.36 -3.41
N PHE A 15 -25.12 -15.51 -4.72
CA PHE A 15 -24.72 -16.78 -5.34
C PHE A 15 -23.19 -16.97 -5.37
N LEU A 16 -22.42 -16.05 -4.77
CA LEU A 16 -20.96 -16.13 -4.60
C LEU A 16 -20.21 -16.34 -5.93
N TRP A 17 -20.67 -15.69 -7.00
CA TRP A 17 -20.05 -15.78 -8.33
C TRP A 17 -18.80 -14.90 -8.47
N ARG A 18 -18.55 -13.99 -7.52
CA ARG A 18 -17.28 -13.27 -7.32
C ARG A 18 -16.84 -13.37 -5.86
N MET A 19 -15.57 -13.10 -5.57
CA MET A 19 -15.15 -12.92 -4.18
C MET A 19 -15.61 -11.53 -3.68
N ASN A 20 -16.10 -11.48 -2.45
CA ASN A 20 -16.50 -10.22 -1.83
C ASN A 20 -15.26 -9.43 -1.44
N SER A 21 -15.19 -8.16 -1.85
CA SER A 21 -14.12 -7.26 -1.47
C SER A 21 -14.00 -7.19 0.06
N ARG A 22 -12.84 -7.56 0.60
CA ARG A 22 -12.53 -7.45 2.02
C ARG A 22 -11.39 -6.47 2.22
N ARG A 23 -11.59 -5.53 3.13
CA ARG A 23 -10.53 -4.64 3.61
C ARG A 23 -9.51 -5.47 4.38
N VAL A 24 -8.22 -5.21 4.14
CA VAL A 24 -7.13 -5.83 4.91
C VAL A 24 -6.83 -5.04 6.18
N GLU A 25 -6.32 -5.74 7.19
CA GLU A 25 -5.93 -5.19 8.47
C GLU A 25 -4.65 -4.33 8.36
N GLY A 26 -4.46 -3.42 9.32
CA GLY A 26 -3.30 -2.51 9.35
C GLY A 26 -1.95 -3.21 9.30
N GLU A 27 -1.81 -4.34 10.00
CA GLU A 27 -0.60 -5.15 10.01
C GLU A 27 -0.29 -5.69 8.61
N VAL A 28 -1.32 -6.13 7.89
CA VAL A 28 -1.19 -6.64 6.51
C VAL A 28 -0.78 -5.52 5.57
N ILE A 29 -1.38 -4.33 5.68
CA ILE A 29 -1.02 -3.17 4.85
C ILE A 29 0.45 -2.81 5.08
N ARG A 30 0.85 -2.65 6.34
CA ARG A 30 2.22 -2.28 6.70
C ARG A 30 3.24 -3.31 6.22
N ASP A 31 3.01 -4.58 6.55
CA ASP A 31 3.91 -5.67 6.17
C ASP A 31 3.96 -5.82 4.65
N SER A 32 2.83 -5.60 3.93
CA SER A 32 2.81 -5.61 2.46
C SER A 32 3.65 -4.51 1.87
N ILE A 33 3.57 -3.27 2.40
CA ILE A 33 4.42 -2.15 1.96
C ILE A 33 5.90 -2.52 2.11
N LEU A 34 6.31 -3.02 3.27
CA LEU A 34 7.71 -3.42 3.49
C LEU A 34 8.12 -4.61 2.63
N HIS A 35 7.20 -5.53 2.35
CA HIS A 35 7.46 -6.69 1.52
C HIS A 35 7.68 -6.31 0.06
N VAL A 36 6.80 -5.51 -0.53
CA VAL A 36 6.91 -5.09 -1.94
C VAL A 36 8.13 -4.20 -2.19
N THR A 37 8.62 -3.49 -1.16
CA THR A 37 9.87 -2.71 -1.25
C THR A 37 11.12 -3.51 -0.91
N GLY A 38 10.98 -4.79 -0.52
CA GLY A 38 12.11 -5.67 -0.18
C GLY A 38 12.79 -5.36 1.15
N HIS A 39 12.16 -4.58 2.02
CA HIS A 39 12.71 -4.19 3.33
C HIS A 39 12.14 -4.97 4.51
N LEU A 40 11.15 -5.84 4.28
CA LEU A 40 10.58 -6.64 5.37
C LEU A 40 11.61 -7.62 5.94
N ASP A 41 11.84 -7.54 7.25
CA ASP A 41 12.62 -8.54 7.97
C ASP A 41 11.76 -9.77 8.29
N HIS A 42 12.16 -10.91 7.72
CA HIS A 42 11.51 -12.22 7.85
C HIS A 42 12.03 -13.06 9.02
N SER A 43 12.95 -12.53 9.84
CA SER A 43 13.49 -13.25 11.00
C SER A 43 12.38 -13.76 11.93
N LEU A 44 12.49 -15.02 12.36
CA LEU A 44 11.50 -15.69 13.19
C LEU A 44 11.89 -15.64 14.67
N GLY A 45 10.91 -15.33 15.52
CA GLY A 45 11.09 -15.28 16.99
C GLY A 45 11.83 -14.03 17.47
N GLY A 46 12.38 -14.09 18.69
CA GLY A 46 13.04 -12.95 19.35
C GLY A 46 12.11 -12.16 20.26
N PRO A 47 12.64 -11.14 20.95
CA PRO A 47 11.84 -10.29 21.83
C PRO A 47 10.83 -9.45 21.04
N GLU A 48 9.78 -9.02 21.73
CA GLU A 48 8.85 -8.03 21.21
C GLU A 48 9.56 -6.68 20.95
N ILE A 49 9.08 -5.96 19.94
CA ILE A 49 9.58 -4.63 19.59
C ILE A 49 8.83 -3.58 20.41
N PRO A 50 9.55 -2.69 21.15
CA PRO A 50 8.93 -1.57 21.84
C PRO A 50 8.17 -0.66 20.88
N LEU A 51 7.11 0.00 21.36
CA LEU A 51 6.27 0.88 20.55
C LEU A 51 7.05 2.05 19.96
N GLU A 52 8.05 2.54 20.68
CA GLU A 52 8.93 3.63 20.29
C GLU A 52 9.79 3.29 19.05
N GLU A 53 10.03 2.00 18.82
CA GLU A 53 10.83 1.50 17.69
C GLU A 53 9.94 0.96 16.56
N ALA A 54 8.62 0.92 16.73
CA ALA A 54 7.73 0.24 15.81
C ALA A 54 7.60 0.92 14.44
N GLU A 55 7.72 2.25 14.39
CA GLU A 55 7.68 3.01 13.13
C GLU A 55 8.95 2.85 12.29
N THR A 56 10.10 2.69 12.95
CA THR A 56 11.41 2.54 12.30
C THR A 56 11.79 1.08 12.07
N SER A 57 11.21 0.16 12.83
CA SER A 57 11.46 -1.27 12.72
C SER A 57 11.01 -1.81 11.37
N ARG A 58 11.81 -2.71 10.80
CA ARG A 58 11.48 -3.43 9.57
C ARG A 58 10.87 -4.80 9.82
N ARG A 59 10.72 -5.20 11.08
CA ARG A 59 10.11 -6.48 11.43
C ARG A 59 8.61 -6.45 11.16
N ARG A 60 8.05 -7.64 10.97
CA ARG A 60 6.60 -7.87 10.86
C ARG A 60 5.88 -7.28 12.05
N SER A 61 4.74 -6.63 11.81
CA SER A 61 3.94 -5.98 12.85
C SER A 61 3.45 -6.93 13.95
N VAL A 62 3.41 -8.23 13.69
CA VAL A 62 3.07 -9.25 14.70
C VAL A 62 4.06 -9.29 15.88
N TYR A 63 5.29 -8.79 15.71
CA TYR A 63 6.28 -8.74 16.78
C TYR A 63 6.20 -7.48 17.63
N PHE A 64 5.24 -6.59 17.37
CA PHE A 64 5.13 -5.35 18.12
C PHE A 64 4.48 -5.60 19.47
N ARG A 65 4.92 -4.85 20.48
CA ARG A 65 4.22 -4.85 21.76
C ARG A 65 2.81 -4.28 21.57
N HIS A 66 1.80 -5.09 21.88
CA HIS A 66 0.41 -4.67 21.91
C HIS A 66 -0.02 -4.42 23.35
N ALA A 67 -0.37 -3.17 23.67
CA ALA A 67 -0.93 -2.80 24.97
C ALA A 67 -2.27 -2.08 24.75
N HIS A 68 -3.19 -2.20 25.71
CA HIS A 68 -4.48 -1.50 25.64
C HIS A 68 -4.28 0.03 25.60
N GLU A 69 -3.37 0.53 26.44
CA GLU A 69 -3.15 1.97 26.60
C GLU A 69 -2.23 2.58 25.53
N ARG A 70 -1.48 1.77 24.79
CA ARG A 70 -0.50 2.24 23.80
C ARG A 70 -0.45 1.31 22.60
N LYS A 71 -0.82 1.86 21.44
CA LYS A 71 -0.75 1.23 20.12
C LYS A 71 0.05 2.15 19.20
N THR A 72 0.56 1.62 18.08
CA THR A 72 1.22 2.47 17.09
C THR A 72 0.17 3.27 16.33
N ALA A 73 0.44 4.55 16.08
CA ALA A 73 -0.53 5.44 15.41
C ALA A 73 -0.96 4.88 14.05
N PHE A 74 -0.02 4.31 13.28
CA PHE A 74 -0.33 3.68 12.01
C PHE A 74 -1.31 2.51 12.15
N LEU A 75 -1.08 1.57 13.07
CA LEU A 75 -1.93 0.38 13.20
C LEU A 75 -3.30 0.74 13.79
N GLU A 76 -3.36 1.71 14.69
CA GLU A 76 -4.62 2.18 15.28
C GLU A 76 -5.57 2.76 14.22
N ILE A 77 -5.02 3.52 13.27
CA ILE A 77 -5.78 4.06 12.13
C ILE A 77 -6.42 2.93 11.30
N PHE A 78 -5.78 1.76 11.21
CA PHE A 78 -6.26 0.61 10.44
C PHE A 78 -6.85 -0.50 11.31
N ASP A 79 -7.63 -0.12 12.32
CA ASP A 79 -8.44 -1.02 13.14
C ASP A 79 -7.60 -2.17 13.77
N SER A 80 -6.42 -1.83 14.33
CA SER A 80 -5.57 -2.78 15.05
C SER A 80 -6.31 -3.55 16.14
N ALA A 81 -5.78 -4.73 16.49
CA ALA A 81 -6.32 -5.55 17.56
C ALA A 81 -6.43 -4.79 18.89
N ASP A 82 -7.60 -4.83 19.53
CA ASP A 82 -7.69 -4.52 20.95
C ASP A 82 -7.42 -5.78 21.78
N VAL A 83 -6.64 -5.64 22.84
CA VAL A 83 -6.36 -6.73 23.77
C VAL A 83 -7.55 -7.01 24.70
N LEU A 84 -8.49 -6.07 24.83
CA LEU A 84 -9.70 -6.22 25.65
C LEU A 84 -10.91 -6.74 24.87
N ASP A 85 -10.94 -6.58 23.54
CA ASP A 85 -12.02 -7.08 22.69
C ASP A 85 -11.62 -8.38 21.98
N CYS A 86 -12.44 -9.43 22.14
CA CYS A 86 -12.07 -10.78 21.68
C CYS A 86 -13.15 -11.53 20.87
N TYR A 87 -14.24 -10.90 20.43
CA TYR A 87 -15.31 -11.63 19.72
C TYR A 87 -15.31 -11.45 18.20
N ARG A 88 -14.94 -10.27 17.69
CA ARG A 88 -14.77 -9.98 16.26
C ARG A 88 -14.16 -8.58 16.11
N ARG A 89 -13.09 -8.44 15.32
CA ARG A 89 -12.56 -7.11 14.97
C ARG A 89 -13.60 -6.37 14.11
N SER A 90 -13.96 -5.16 14.51
CA SER A 90 -14.75 -4.25 13.66
C SER A 90 -13.83 -3.67 12.59
N ILE A 91 -14.23 -3.80 11.33
CA ILE A 91 -13.53 -3.18 10.21
C ILE A 91 -14.29 -1.90 9.88
N THR A 92 -13.61 -0.77 9.94
CA THR A 92 -14.18 0.52 9.58
C THR A 92 -13.74 0.87 8.16
N ILE A 93 -14.63 1.50 7.39
CA ILE A 93 -14.32 2.04 6.06
C ILE A 93 -14.48 3.56 6.16
N VAL A 94 -13.45 4.24 6.65
CA VAL A 94 -13.47 5.72 6.78
C VAL A 94 -12.50 6.34 5.77
N PRO A 95 -12.91 7.38 5.02
CA PRO A 95 -12.01 8.11 4.12
C PRO A 95 -10.74 8.64 4.80
N GLN A 96 -10.82 8.93 6.11
CA GLN A 96 -9.71 9.42 6.93
C GLN A 96 -8.54 8.42 6.98
N GLN A 97 -8.80 7.11 6.88
CA GLN A 97 -7.76 6.09 6.88
C GLN A 97 -6.92 6.13 5.60
N ALA A 98 -7.54 6.45 4.45
CA ALA A 98 -6.81 6.65 3.20
C ALA A 98 -5.96 7.93 3.24
N LEU A 99 -6.49 9.01 3.83
CA LEU A 99 -5.73 10.24 4.05
C LEU A 99 -4.54 10.03 5.00
N ALA A 100 -4.74 9.24 6.05
CA ALA A 100 -3.67 8.89 6.97
C ALA A 100 -2.56 8.06 6.30
N LEU A 101 -2.91 7.09 5.45
CA LEU A 101 -1.93 6.35 4.65
C LEU A 101 -1.10 7.31 3.78
N ALA A 102 -1.78 8.23 3.07
CA ALA A 102 -1.14 9.19 2.19
C ALA A 102 -0.24 10.20 2.93
N ASN A 103 -0.46 10.43 4.23
CA ASN A 103 0.33 11.37 5.03
C ASN A 103 1.33 10.69 5.97
N SER A 104 1.29 9.36 6.07
CA SER A 104 2.20 8.61 6.93
C SER A 104 3.62 8.62 6.34
N GLU A 105 4.63 8.64 7.22
CA GLU A 105 6.04 8.64 6.81
C GLU A 105 6.41 7.34 6.09
N LEU A 106 5.88 6.20 6.53
CA LEU A 106 6.23 4.89 6.01
C LEU A 106 5.96 4.75 4.48
N PRO A 107 4.74 4.95 3.95
CA PRO A 107 4.49 4.90 2.51
C PRO A 107 5.32 5.90 1.72
N TYR A 108 5.58 7.09 2.28
CA TYR A 108 6.41 8.10 1.63
C TYR A 108 7.86 7.63 1.47
N VAL A 109 8.50 7.16 2.56
CA VAL A 109 9.89 6.69 2.54
C VAL A 109 10.04 5.46 1.64
N GLU A 110 9.13 4.50 1.76
CA GLU A 110 9.18 3.26 1.00
C GLU A 110 8.87 3.49 -0.50
N SER A 111 7.97 4.44 -0.83
CA SER A 111 7.71 4.80 -2.23
C SER A 111 8.94 5.35 -2.95
N ARG A 112 9.77 6.15 -2.26
CA ARG A 112 11.02 6.68 -2.81
C ARG A 112 12.02 5.57 -3.12
N ARG A 113 12.23 4.65 -2.18
CA ARG A 113 13.18 3.54 -2.36
C ARG A 113 12.74 2.58 -3.46
N LEU A 114 11.44 2.28 -3.53
CA LEU A 114 10.90 1.45 -4.61
C LEU A 114 11.04 2.16 -5.96
N ALA A 115 10.80 3.48 -6.02
CA ALA A 115 11.01 4.24 -7.25
C ALA A 115 12.47 4.21 -7.71
N GLU A 116 13.45 4.30 -6.81
CA GLU A 116 14.89 4.14 -7.14
C GLU A 116 15.17 2.76 -7.74
N THR A 117 14.66 1.71 -7.08
CA THR A 117 14.85 0.32 -7.50
C THR A 117 14.25 0.05 -8.89
N LEU A 118 12.99 0.43 -9.11
CA LEU A 118 12.30 0.24 -10.38
C LEU A 118 12.88 1.13 -11.49
N THR A 119 13.38 2.31 -11.15
CA THR A 119 14.10 3.18 -12.10
C THR A 119 15.36 2.51 -12.62
N ALA A 120 16.13 1.88 -11.73
CA ALA A 120 17.32 1.13 -12.12
C ALA A 120 17.01 -0.11 -12.99
N GLN A 121 15.83 -0.70 -12.82
CA GLN A 121 15.37 -1.87 -13.60
C GLN A 121 14.72 -1.49 -14.93
N SER A 122 14.25 -0.25 -15.08
CA SER A 122 13.61 0.21 -16.32
C SER A 122 14.64 0.34 -17.46
N THR A 123 14.40 -0.36 -18.57
CA THR A 123 15.23 -0.31 -19.79
C THR A 123 14.37 0.12 -20.99
N GLY A 124 14.83 1.08 -21.81
CA GLY A 124 14.11 1.49 -23.03
C GLY A 124 13.31 2.79 -22.88
N LYS A 125 11.99 2.75 -23.10
CA LYS A 125 11.09 3.91 -22.92
C LYS A 125 10.88 4.12 -21.42
N ALA A 126 11.88 4.74 -20.81
CA ALA A 126 12.13 4.75 -19.37
C ALA A 126 10.87 4.96 -18.49
N ASP A 127 9.98 5.89 -18.85
CA ASP A 127 8.79 6.18 -18.04
C ASP A 127 7.64 5.20 -18.25
N ALA A 128 7.38 4.78 -19.50
CA ALA A 128 6.30 3.84 -19.79
C ALA A 128 6.62 2.42 -19.32
N ASP A 129 7.91 2.05 -19.34
CA ASP A 129 8.39 0.79 -18.78
C ASP A 129 8.36 0.84 -17.24
N PHE A 130 8.77 1.96 -16.63
CA PHE A 130 8.66 2.17 -15.18
C PHE A 130 7.21 2.03 -14.67
N VAL A 131 6.24 2.67 -15.33
CA VAL A 131 4.83 2.59 -14.91
C VAL A 131 4.33 1.15 -14.98
N ARG A 132 4.62 0.43 -16.07
CA ARG A 132 4.22 -0.99 -16.18
C ARG A 132 4.81 -1.85 -15.07
N LEU A 133 6.11 -1.71 -14.81
CA LEU A 133 6.78 -2.41 -13.71
C LEU A 133 6.15 -2.05 -12.35
N ALA A 134 5.83 -0.78 -12.11
CA ALA A 134 5.19 -0.34 -10.87
C ALA A 134 3.82 -1.00 -10.63
N PHE A 135 2.98 -1.10 -11.68
CA PHE A 135 1.69 -1.77 -11.60
C PHE A 135 1.84 -3.28 -11.35
N GLU A 136 2.78 -3.93 -12.03
CA GLU A 136 3.06 -5.35 -11.82
C GLU A 136 3.57 -5.63 -10.40
N HIS A 137 4.50 -4.81 -9.89
CA HIS A 137 5.08 -4.99 -8.56
C HIS A 137 4.09 -4.74 -7.42
N LEU A 138 3.25 -3.71 -7.52
CA LEU A 138 2.35 -3.31 -6.42
C LEU A 138 0.97 -3.94 -6.50
N LEU A 139 0.39 -3.99 -7.70
CA LEU A 139 -1.00 -4.42 -7.90
C LEU A 139 -1.09 -5.81 -8.54
N THR A 140 0.05 -6.45 -8.86
CA THR A 140 0.11 -7.79 -9.47
C THR A 140 -0.70 -7.91 -10.76
N ARG A 141 -0.86 -6.79 -11.48
CA ARG A 141 -1.61 -6.71 -12.74
C ARG A 141 -0.94 -5.75 -13.72
N GLN A 142 -1.30 -5.90 -14.98
CA GLN A 142 -0.91 -4.95 -16.02
C GLN A 142 -1.66 -3.61 -15.87
N SER A 143 -0.97 -2.52 -16.19
CA SER A 143 -1.61 -1.20 -16.32
C SER A 143 -2.52 -1.17 -17.56
N THR A 144 -3.74 -0.67 -17.42
CA THR A 144 -4.59 -0.39 -18.59
C THR A 144 -4.06 0.79 -19.39
N ALA A 145 -4.47 0.92 -20.66
CA ALA A 145 -4.03 2.04 -21.52
C ALA A 145 -4.36 3.43 -20.90
N ALA A 146 -5.56 3.56 -20.30
CA ALA A 146 -5.98 4.80 -19.65
C ALA A 146 -5.22 5.11 -18.36
N GLU A 147 -4.82 4.09 -17.60
CA GLU A 147 -3.98 4.27 -16.40
C GLU A 147 -2.56 4.67 -16.76
N LEU A 148 -2.00 4.01 -17.78
CA LEU A 148 -0.67 4.32 -18.30
C LEU A 148 -0.60 5.78 -18.77
N GLU A 149 -1.60 6.23 -19.54
CA GLU A 149 -1.68 7.61 -20.03
C GLU A 149 -1.71 8.63 -18.88
N ARG A 150 -2.54 8.40 -17.84
CA ARG A 150 -2.62 9.29 -16.67
C ARG A 150 -1.32 9.33 -15.87
N CYS A 151 -0.66 8.19 -15.68
CA CYS A 151 0.62 8.14 -14.99
C CYS A 151 1.71 8.90 -15.77
N LEU A 152 1.75 8.76 -17.09
CA LEU A 152 2.68 9.51 -17.94
C LEU A 152 2.38 11.01 -17.91
N GLU A 153 1.10 11.40 -17.94
CA GLU A 153 0.70 12.80 -17.78
C GLU A 153 1.15 13.37 -16.43
N PHE A 154 0.98 12.60 -15.35
CA PHE A 154 1.44 13.00 -14.02
C PHE A 154 2.97 13.18 -13.97
N LEU A 155 3.74 12.24 -14.54
CA LEU A 155 5.20 12.35 -14.60
C LEU A 155 5.64 13.61 -15.36
N ASN A 156 4.95 13.97 -16.45
CA ASN A 156 5.24 15.16 -17.24
C ASN A 156 4.85 16.48 -16.53
N ARG A 157 3.80 16.46 -15.71
CA ARG A 157 3.29 17.65 -14.98
C ARG A 157 3.97 17.90 -13.64
N SER A 158 4.67 16.90 -13.09
CA SER A 158 5.25 16.98 -11.76
C SER A 158 6.30 18.10 -11.70
N ALA A 159 6.08 19.06 -10.82
CA ALA A 159 7.02 20.17 -10.62
C ALA A 159 8.31 19.66 -9.95
N PRO A 160 9.48 20.25 -10.27
CA PRO A 160 10.72 19.90 -9.61
C PRO A 160 10.64 20.20 -8.11
N PRO A 161 11.22 19.34 -7.25
CA PRO A 161 11.19 19.52 -5.80
C PRO A 161 11.93 20.80 -5.40
N THR A 162 11.48 21.42 -4.29
CA THR A 162 12.03 22.68 -3.76
C THR A 162 13.46 22.54 -3.19
N GLN A 163 14.00 21.32 -3.09
CA GLN A 163 15.35 21.05 -2.58
C GLN A 163 16.00 19.88 -3.32
N ASN A 164 17.20 20.08 -3.89
CA ASN A 164 18.31 19.16 -4.25
C ASN A 164 18.05 17.67 -4.60
N GLN A 165 16.82 17.29 -4.93
CA GLN A 165 16.41 15.95 -5.29
C GLN A 165 16.21 15.87 -6.81
N ASP A 166 16.51 14.73 -7.40
CA ASP A 166 16.25 14.47 -8.81
C ASP A 166 14.74 14.63 -9.10
N PRO A 167 14.33 15.60 -9.94
CA PRO A 167 12.93 15.84 -10.28
C PRO A 167 12.22 14.61 -10.86
N ALA A 168 12.94 13.80 -11.66
CA ALA A 168 12.37 12.62 -12.28
C ALA A 168 12.08 11.54 -11.24
N LEU A 169 13.00 11.34 -10.29
CA LEU A 169 12.83 10.39 -9.21
C LEU A 169 11.70 10.79 -8.26
N HIS A 170 11.55 12.09 -7.98
CA HIS A 170 10.45 12.60 -7.16
C HIS A 170 9.09 12.32 -7.80
N ALA A 171 8.94 12.59 -9.10
CA ALA A 171 7.71 12.29 -9.84
C ALA A 171 7.39 10.79 -9.82
N ARG A 172 8.40 9.94 -10.02
CA ARG A 172 8.26 8.47 -9.95
C ARG A 172 7.85 7.97 -8.57
N ALA A 173 8.43 8.53 -7.50
CA ALA A 173 8.01 8.24 -6.13
C ALA A 173 6.54 8.64 -5.90
N GLY A 174 6.08 9.76 -6.46
CA GLY A 174 4.69 10.18 -6.43
C GLY A 174 3.73 9.15 -7.06
N VAL A 175 4.12 8.55 -8.19
CA VAL A 175 3.32 7.47 -8.82
C VAL A 175 3.23 6.25 -7.91
N ILE A 176 4.36 5.80 -7.34
CA ILE A 176 4.38 4.66 -6.41
C ILE A 176 3.52 4.93 -5.18
N HIS A 177 3.64 6.13 -4.61
CA HIS A 177 2.85 6.54 -3.47
C HIS A 177 1.34 6.54 -3.79
N ALA A 178 0.94 7.01 -4.97
CA ALA A 178 -0.45 6.94 -5.42
C ALA A 178 -0.94 5.49 -5.57
N LEU A 179 -0.10 4.58 -6.10
CA LEU A 179 -0.43 3.17 -6.26
C LEU A 179 -0.55 2.43 -4.91
N MET A 180 0.27 2.74 -3.92
CA MET A 180 0.14 2.18 -2.56
C MET A 180 -1.17 2.61 -1.88
N ASN A 181 -1.71 3.78 -2.25
CA ASN A 181 -3.01 4.27 -1.79
C ASN A 181 -4.18 3.79 -2.66
N HIS A 182 -3.91 3.01 -3.72
CA HIS A 182 -4.94 2.52 -4.61
C HIS A 182 -5.81 1.48 -3.91
N SER A 183 -7.12 1.50 -4.18
CA SER A 183 -8.08 0.58 -3.54
C SER A 183 -7.71 -0.90 -3.69
N ASP A 184 -7.13 -1.28 -4.83
CA ASP A 184 -6.67 -2.65 -5.11
C ASP A 184 -5.51 -3.10 -4.21
N PHE A 185 -4.69 -2.17 -3.68
CA PHE A 185 -3.58 -2.52 -2.78
C PHE A 185 -4.06 -2.83 -1.35
N ILE A 186 -5.16 -2.19 -0.97
CA ILE A 186 -5.70 -2.16 0.39
C ILE A 186 -6.98 -3.00 0.54
N THR A 187 -7.39 -3.72 -0.52
CA THR A 187 -8.55 -4.63 -0.51
C THR A 187 -8.21 -5.92 -1.23
N ILE A 188 -8.67 -7.05 -0.69
CA ILE A 188 -8.64 -8.36 -1.37
C ILE A 188 -9.98 -8.53 -2.07
N ARG A 189 -9.97 -8.90 -3.35
CA ARG A 189 -11.16 -9.06 -4.20
C ARG A 189 -11.21 -10.43 -4.86
#